data_AF-A0A2T4GU83-F1
#
_entry.id   AF-A0A2T4GU83-F1
#
_cell.length_a   1.000
_cell.length_b   1.000
_cell.length_c   1.000
_cell.angle_alpha   90.00
_cell.angle_beta   90.00
_cell.angle_gamma   90.00
#
_symmetry.space_group_name_H-M   'P 1'
#
loop_
_entity.id
_entity.type
_entity.pdbx_description
1 polymer ?
#
loop_
_entity_poly.entity_id
_entity_poly.type
_entity_poly.pdbx_seq_one_letter_code
_entity_poly.pdbx_strand_id
1 'polypeptide(L)'
;MDDRPAIFEIRGDHLTCGPLVMGRQNMEDRSLMPKRVVWCPMDQMDSIQPVRIQDRGNGPELDLNGGRLAFVNNGQLVSPLVPDMTENQRVELRPEFM
;
A
#
# COMPACT_ATOMS: atom_id res chain seq x y z
N MET A 1 -2.94 -17.80 16.39
CA MET A 1 -3.60 -17.41 15.13
C MET A 1 -2.52 -17.46 14.08
N ASP A 2 -2.77 -18.10 12.94
CA ASP A 2 -1.75 -18.22 11.90
C ASP A 2 -1.33 -16.82 11.41
N ASP A 3 -0.10 -16.41 11.73
CA ASP A 3 0.57 -15.18 11.27
C ASP A 3 0.94 -15.27 9.78
N ARG A 4 0.01 -15.74 8.94
CA ARG A 4 0.25 -15.78 7.50
C ARG A 4 0.15 -14.35 6.95
N PRO A 5 1.19 -13.85 6.26
CA PRO A 5 1.12 -12.54 5.64
C PRO A 5 -0.02 -12.49 4.62
N ALA A 6 -0.68 -11.35 4.52
CA ALA A 6 -1.58 -11.10 3.40
C ALA A 6 -0.76 -11.05 2.11
N ILE A 7 -1.17 -11.85 1.12
CA ILE A 7 -0.52 -11.90 -0.19
C ILE A 7 -1.34 -11.05 -1.15
N PHE A 8 -0.67 -10.09 -1.78
CA PHE A 8 -1.27 -9.25 -2.81
C PHE A 8 -0.56 -9.47 -4.14
N GLU A 9 -1.36 -9.48 -5.21
CA GLU A 9 -0.90 -9.49 -6.59
C GLU A 9 -1.07 -8.09 -7.18
N ILE A 10 -0.11 -7.66 -8.00
CA ILE A 10 -0.28 -6.46 -8.82
C ILE A 10 -1.04 -6.86 -10.08
N ARG A 11 -2.27 -6.36 -10.24
CA ARG A 11 -3.08 -6.53 -11.45
C ARG A 11 -3.28 -5.16 -12.08
N GLY A 12 -2.75 -4.97 -13.28
CA GLY A 12 -2.62 -3.63 -13.85
C GLY A 12 -1.66 -2.80 -13.00
N ASP A 13 -2.18 -1.75 -12.37
CA ASP A 13 -1.47 -0.87 -11.44
C ASP A 13 -2.07 -0.86 -10.02
N HIS A 14 -2.85 -1.88 -9.65
CA HIS A 14 -3.45 -2.00 -8.31
C HIS A 14 -3.02 -3.25 -7.55
N LEU A 15 -2.95 -3.15 -6.22
CA LEU A 15 -2.77 -4.31 -5.34
C LEU A 15 -4.10 -5.01 -5.11
N THR A 16 -4.14 -6.30 -5.42
CA THR A 16 -5.35 -7.12 -5.34
C THR A 16 -5.13 -8.34 -4.46
N CYS A 17 -6.14 -8.74 -3.70
CA CYS A 17 -6.15 -9.94 -2.87
C CYS A 17 -7.53 -10.58 -2.96
N GLY A 18 -7.68 -11.57 -3.84
CA GLY A 18 -8.98 -12.18 -4.13
C GLY A 18 -9.98 -11.13 -4.65
N PRO A 19 -11.12 -10.90 -3.96
CA PRO A 19 -12.13 -9.93 -4.40
C PRO A 19 -11.84 -8.49 -3.94
N LEU A 20 -10.71 -8.24 -3.29
CA LEU A 20 -10.37 -6.95 -2.68
C LEU A 20 -9.24 -6.25 -3.42
N VAL A 21 -9.30 -4.92 -3.41
CA VAL A 21 -8.26 -4.00 -3.87
C VAL A 21 -7.78 -3.19 -2.68
N MET A 22 -6.46 -2.99 -2.57
CA MET A 22 -5.83 -2.21 -1.51
C MET A 22 -5.07 -1.02 -2.07
N GLY A 23 -5.24 0.14 -1.42
CA GLY A 23 -4.52 1.35 -1.80
C GLY A 23 -5.04 2.60 -1.11
N ARG A 24 -4.75 3.76 -1.71
CA ARG A 24 -5.27 5.08 -1.29
C ARG A 24 -6.46 5.47 -2.15
N GLN A 25 -7.38 6.27 -1.63
CA GLN A 25 -8.50 6.78 -2.43
C GLN A 25 -8.05 7.92 -3.35
N ASN A 26 -8.68 8.08 -4.51
CA ASN A 26 -8.40 9.17 -5.44
C ASN A 26 -8.68 10.56 -4.85
N MET A 27 -9.64 10.66 -3.92
CA MET A 27 -9.98 11.91 -3.24
C MET A 27 -9.59 11.84 -1.77
N GLU A 28 -8.64 12.68 -1.38
CA GLU A 28 -8.14 12.78 -0.01
C GLU A 28 -8.09 14.26 0.41
N ASP A 29 -8.05 14.51 1.72
CA ASP A 29 -7.77 15.86 2.20
C ASP A 29 -6.35 16.32 1.79
N ARG A 30 -6.14 17.64 1.74
CA ARG A 30 -4.87 18.25 1.31
C ARG A 30 -3.80 18.32 2.40
N SER A 31 -4.03 17.71 3.56
CA SER A 31 -3.02 17.72 4.63
C SER A 31 -1.81 16.85 4.26
N LEU A 32 -0.68 17.07 4.94
CA LEU A 32 0.48 16.17 4.87
C LEU A 32 0.41 15.04 5.90
N MET A 33 -0.75 14.87 6.56
CA MET A 33 -0.96 13.76 7.49
C MET A 33 -0.89 12.42 6.76
N PRO A 34 -0.46 11.34 7.44
CA PRO A 34 -0.46 10.00 6.86
C PRO A 34 -1.84 9.65 6.30
N LYS A 35 -1.87 9.20 5.05
CA LYS A 35 -3.11 8.88 4.35
C LYS A 35 -3.58 7.49 4.68
N ARG A 36 -4.89 7.31 4.78
CA ARG A 36 -5.46 6.00 5.11
C ARG A 36 -5.28 5.05 3.93
N VAL A 37 -4.80 3.84 4.22
CA VAL A 37 -4.85 2.72 3.28
C VAL A 37 -6.16 1.98 3.50
N VAL A 38 -6.92 1.80 2.43
CA VAL A 38 -8.24 1.18 2.45
C VAL A 38 -8.24 -0.13 1.67
N TRP A 39 -9.19 -0.98 2.00
CA TRP A 39 -9.45 -2.24 1.29
C TRP A 39 -10.91 -2.17 0.84
N CYS A 40 -11.14 -2.29 -0.47
CA CYS A 40 -12.48 -2.20 -1.05
C CYS A 40 -12.72 -3.33 -2.04
N PRO A 41 -13.98 -3.63 -2.39
CA PRO A 41 -14.28 -4.61 -3.43
C PRO A 41 -13.74 -4.17 -4.81
N MET A 42 -13.49 -5.13 -5.70
CA MET A 42 -12.91 -4.88 -7.03
C MET A 42 -13.74 -3.95 -7.92
N ASP A 43 -15.05 -3.88 -7.75
CA ASP A 43 -15.91 -2.94 -8.50
C ASP A 43 -15.66 -1.47 -8.14
N GLN A 44 -14.92 -1.20 -7.06
CA GLN A 44 -14.48 0.13 -6.63
C GLN A 44 -13.02 0.42 -6.99
N MET A 45 -12.36 -0.42 -7.80
CA MET A 45 -10.95 -0.26 -8.19
C MET A 45 -10.65 1.12 -8.78
N ASP A 46 -11.57 1.66 -9.59
CA ASP A 46 -11.43 2.99 -10.22
C ASP A 46 -11.41 4.16 -9.21
N SER A 47 -11.80 3.92 -7.95
CA SER A 47 -11.71 4.90 -6.88
C SER A 47 -10.37 4.86 -6.12
N ILE A 48 -9.52 3.89 -6.43
CA ILE A 48 -8.24 3.63 -5.78
C ILE A 48 -7.09 4.12 -6.68
N GLN A 49 -6.16 4.84 -6.06
CA GLN A 49 -4.95 5.32 -6.71
C GLN A 49 -4.05 4.13 -7.10
N PRO A 50 -3.39 4.21 -8.26
CA PRO A 50 -2.45 3.18 -8.66
C PRO A 50 -1.22 3.16 -7.77
N VAL A 51 -0.63 1.98 -7.62
CA VAL A 51 0.65 1.77 -6.93
C VAL A 51 1.79 1.70 -7.93
N ARG A 52 3.00 2.02 -7.46
CA ARG A 52 4.23 1.86 -8.25
C ARG A 52 5.24 1.04 -7.48
N ILE A 53 6.09 0.32 -8.18
CA ILE A 53 7.29 -0.27 -7.60
C ILE A 53 8.44 0.70 -7.85
N GLN A 54 9.15 1.09 -6.80
CA GLN A 54 10.35 1.91 -6.90
C GLN A 54 11.54 1.18 -6.29
N ASP A 55 12.70 1.25 -6.95
CA ASP A 55 13.96 0.83 -6.33
C ASP A 55 14.54 2.02 -5.56
N ARG A 56 14.66 1.87 -4.25
CA ARG A 56 15.22 2.90 -3.36
C ARG A 56 16.59 2.51 -2.79
N GLY A 57 17.31 1.61 -3.47
CA GLY A 57 18.67 1.19 -3.13
C GLY A 57 18.76 0.03 -2.13
N ASN A 58 17.65 -0.31 -1.47
CA ASN A 58 17.52 -1.48 -0.59
C ASN A 58 16.61 -2.56 -1.19
N GLY A 59 16.39 -2.51 -2.50
CA GLY A 59 15.47 -3.37 -3.22
C GLY A 59 14.15 -2.69 -3.57
N PRO A 60 13.25 -3.44 -4.23
CA PRO A 60 11.98 -2.91 -4.70
C PRO A 60 11.06 -2.61 -3.50
N GLU A 61 10.50 -1.41 -3.50
CA GLU A 61 9.52 -0.93 -2.53
C GLU A 61 8.22 -0.53 -3.22
N LEU A 62 7.11 -0.68 -2.50
CA LEU A 62 5.81 -0.19 -2.93
C LEU A 62 5.67 1.31 -2.64
N ASP A 63 5.30 2.07 -3.66
CA ASP A 63 4.96 3.49 -3.59
C ASP A 63 3.46 3.68 -3.82
N LEU A 64 2.78 4.21 -2.82
CA LEU A 64 1.37 4.59 -2.88
C LEU A 64 1.29 6.09 -3.11
N ASN A 65 1.65 6.53 -4.32
CA ASN A 65 1.62 7.94 -4.74
C ASN A 65 2.43 8.87 -3.81
N GLY A 66 3.73 8.58 -3.70
CA GLY A 66 4.69 9.37 -2.93
C GLY A 66 4.84 8.97 -1.46
N GLY A 67 4.02 8.03 -0.96
CA GLY A 67 4.13 7.48 0.38
C GLY A 67 4.43 5.98 0.39
N ARG A 68 5.06 5.51 1.48
CA ARG A 68 5.30 4.08 1.75
C ARG A 68 4.10 3.47 2.48
N LEU A 69 4.24 2.26 3.04
CA LEU A 69 3.29 1.70 4.02
C LEU A 69 3.85 1.84 5.43
N ALA A 70 2.99 2.09 6.41
CA ALA A 70 3.35 2.07 7.82
C ALA A 70 2.15 1.67 8.69
N PHE A 71 2.42 1.03 9.83
CA PHE A 71 1.43 0.86 10.89
C PHE A 71 1.59 1.98 11.91
N VAL A 72 0.48 2.59 12.32
CA VAL A 72 0.45 3.53 13.45
C VAL A 72 -0.13 2.87 14.70
N ASN A 73 0.05 3.49 15.87
CA ASN A 73 -0.21 2.98 17.23
C ASN A 73 -1.50 2.17 17.46
N ASN A 74 -2.51 2.28 16.59
CA ASN A 74 -3.77 1.53 16.66
C ASN A 74 -3.84 0.33 15.71
N GLY A 75 -2.72 -0.12 15.14
CA GLY A 75 -2.67 -1.18 14.12
C GLY A 75 -3.26 -0.76 12.77
N GLN A 76 -3.54 0.53 12.58
CA GLN A 76 -4.06 1.04 11.32
C GLN A 76 -2.94 1.15 10.29
N LEU A 77 -3.16 0.57 9.11
CA LEU A 77 -2.27 0.73 7.96
C LEU A 77 -2.50 2.09 7.30
N VAL A 78 -1.43 2.85 7.13
CA VAL A 78 -1.43 4.19 6.52
C VAL A 78 -0.27 4.33 5.53
N SER A 79 -0.31 5.42 4.77
CA SER A 79 0.76 5.85 3.87
C SER A 79 1.31 7.21 4.31
N PRO A 80 2.47 7.26 4.98
CA PRO A 80 3.11 8.51 5.38
C PRO A 80 3.62 9.25 4.13
N LEU A 81 3.29 10.54 4.02
CA LEU A 81 3.71 11.39 2.89
C LEU A 81 5.02 12.13 3.15
N VAL A 82 5.40 12.29 4.42
CA VAL A 82 6.66 12.91 4.82
C VAL A 82 7.57 11.83 5.39
N PRO A 83 8.87 11.81 5.03
CA PRO A 83 9.84 10.89 5.61
C PRO A 83 9.84 10.96 7.15
N ASP A 84 10.11 9.83 7.79
CA ASP A 84 10.32 9.69 9.24
C ASP A 84 9.13 10.07 10.15
N MET A 85 7.93 10.32 9.60
CA MET A 85 6.71 10.50 10.41
C MET A 85 6.30 9.23 11.15
N THR A 86 6.61 8.07 10.57
CA THR A 86 6.27 6.74 11.09
C THR A 86 7.34 5.76 10.66
N GLU A 87 7.55 4.70 11.44
CA GLU A 87 8.38 3.59 11.01
C GLU A 87 7.73 2.90 9.80
N ASN A 88 8.46 2.88 8.68
CA ASN A 88 7.96 2.28 7.46
C ASN A 88 7.89 0.76 7.62
N GLN A 89 6.82 0.17 7.11
CA GLN A 89 6.71 -1.27 7.05
C GLN A 89 7.54 -1.88 5.94
N ARG A 90 8.15 -3.01 6.27
CA ARG A 90 8.89 -3.81 5.30
C ARG A 90 7.91 -4.58 4.44
N VAL A 91 7.83 -4.21 3.18
CA VAL A 91 7.13 -4.97 2.15
C VAL A 91 8.17 -5.82 1.43
N GLU A 92 7.93 -7.13 1.35
CA GLU A 92 8.75 -8.00 0.52
C GLU A 92 8.05 -8.22 -0.82
N LEU A 93 8.66 -7.73 -1.89
CA LEU A 93 8.20 -7.98 -3.25
C LEU A 93 8.96 -9.17 -3.80
N ARG A 94 8.24 -10.26 -4.10
CA ARG A 94 8.79 -11.46 -4.71
C ARG A 94 8.22 -11.60 -6.12
N PRO A 95 9.03 -12.02 -7.11
CA PRO A 95 8.46 -12.44 -8.38
C PRO A 95 7.49 -13.60 -8.14
N GLU A 96 6.37 -13.60 -8.86
CA GLU A 96 5.50 -14.76 -8.98
C GLU A 96 6.36 -15.87 -9.63
N PHE A 97 6.69 -16.89 -8.85
CA PHE A 97 7.58 -18.03 -9.13
C PHE A 97 8.13 -18.16 -10.57
N MET A 98 9.47 -18.21 -10.68
CA MET A 98 10.15 -19.00 -11.73
C MET A 98 10.16 -20.47 -11.35
#